data_AF-A0A4R2DBS5-F1
#
_entry.id   AF-A0A4R2DBS5-F1
#
_cell.length_a   1.000
_cell.length_b   1.000
_cell.length_c   1.000
_cell.angle_alpha   90.00
_cell.angle_beta   90.00
_cell.angle_gamma   90.00
#
_symmetry.space_group_name_H-M   'P 1'
#
loop_
_entity.id
_entity.type
_entity.pdbx_description
1 polymer ?
#
loop_
_entity_poly.entity_id
_entity_poly.type
_entity_poly.pdbx_seq_one_letter_code
_entity_poly.pdbx_strand_id
1 'polypeptide(L)'
;MAVDEHPGNLRRVSLLLSGIRDGTDDDKLAAGFLLMATMVALVRANVGDSYETFWHTPLTIRIGDYGISLDLKHWVNDAAMTLFFFVVGLEVKRELTIGELTDRTRAAVPLVAAIAGLALPAALFLLLNPSGEAAGAWGVVVSTDTAFVLGALALVGPRCPARLRVFILTLAVADDIGALAIIAFFYTDELRLGYLLLGGVGLLLILQFLRLEVWRGIAYFIVAAGTWVAFYRSW
;
A
#
# COMPACT_ATOMS: atom_id res chain seq x y z
N MET A 1 0.58 -58.82 16.28
CA MET A 1 -0.22 -58.01 15.34
C MET A 1 -1.09 -57.09 16.17
N ALA A 2 -0.59 -55.90 16.47
CA ALA A 2 -1.35 -54.75 16.99
C ALA A 2 -0.40 -53.54 16.86
N VAL A 3 -0.69 -52.68 15.90
CA VAL A 3 -0.01 -51.40 15.69
C VAL A 3 -0.69 -50.42 16.63
N ASP A 4 0.06 -49.91 17.59
CA ASP A 4 -0.39 -48.90 18.55
C ASP A 4 -0.19 -47.52 17.90
N GLU A 5 -1.28 -46.93 17.43
CA GLU A 5 -1.27 -45.62 16.75
C GLU A 5 -1.20 -44.47 17.77
N HIS A 6 -0.12 -43.70 17.73
CA HIS A 6 0.11 -42.52 18.58
C HIS A 6 -0.90 -41.37 18.31
N PRO A 7 -1.78 -41.01 19.28
CA PRO A 7 -2.81 -39.98 19.09
C PRO A 7 -2.29 -38.51 19.16
N GLY A 8 -0.98 -38.29 19.30
CA GLY A 8 -0.39 -36.96 19.48
C GLY A 8 -0.21 -36.14 18.20
N ASN A 9 -0.04 -36.79 17.03
CA ASN A 9 0.24 -36.07 15.79
C ASN A 9 -1.00 -35.42 15.17
N LEU A 10 -2.18 -36.03 15.34
CA LEU A 10 -3.42 -35.55 14.73
C LEU A 10 -3.89 -34.20 15.31
N ARG A 11 -3.65 -33.94 16.61
CA ARG A 11 -3.96 -32.64 17.25
C ARG A 11 -3.01 -31.51 16.85
N ARG A 12 -1.73 -31.80 16.58
CA ARG A 12 -0.78 -30.79 16.07
C ARG A 12 -1.09 -30.40 14.63
N VAL A 13 -1.48 -31.38 13.81
CA VAL A 13 -1.90 -31.13 12.43
C VAL A 13 -3.21 -30.33 12.40
N SER A 14 -4.18 -30.63 13.27
CA SER A 14 -5.43 -29.85 13.33
C SER A 14 -5.22 -28.39 13.78
N LEU A 15 -4.27 -28.13 14.68
CA LEU A 15 -3.94 -26.77 15.14
C LEU A 15 -3.17 -25.95 14.10
N LEU A 16 -2.33 -26.60 13.29
CA LEU A 16 -1.67 -25.95 12.15
C LEU A 16 -2.65 -25.71 10.99
N LEU A 17 -3.64 -26.59 10.80
CA LEU A 17 -4.69 -26.43 9.80
C LEU A 17 -5.75 -25.37 10.21
N SER A 18 -6.03 -25.18 11.49
CA SER A 18 -6.94 -24.11 11.94
C SER A 18 -6.35 -22.72 11.73
N GLY A 19 -5.04 -22.53 11.95
CA GLY A 19 -4.36 -21.25 11.69
C GLY A 19 -4.31 -20.86 10.20
N ILE A 20 -4.36 -21.83 9.28
CA ILE A 20 -4.42 -21.57 7.83
C ILE A 20 -5.86 -21.28 7.38
N ARG A 21 -6.88 -21.79 8.09
CA ARG A 21 -8.29 -21.57 7.78
C ARG A 21 -8.73 -20.15 8.18
N ASP A 22 -8.31 -19.66 9.34
CA ASP A 22 -8.69 -18.33 9.83
C ASP A 22 -8.16 -17.21 8.90
N GLY A 23 -6.88 -17.25 8.49
CA GLY A 23 -6.32 -16.20 7.62
C GLY A 23 -6.94 -16.14 6.22
N THR A 24 -7.47 -17.25 5.70
CA THR A 24 -8.10 -17.27 4.37
C THR A 24 -9.53 -16.73 4.40
N ASP A 25 -10.21 -16.81 5.55
CA ASP A 25 -11.56 -16.29 5.69
C ASP A 25 -11.52 -14.77 5.97
N ASP A 26 -10.52 -14.29 6.72
CA ASP A 26 -10.29 -12.85 6.91
C ASP A 26 -10.01 -12.11 5.59
N ASP A 27 -9.13 -12.65 4.73
CA ASP A 27 -8.82 -12.04 3.41
C ASP A 27 -10.05 -11.97 2.50
N LYS A 28 -10.92 -13.00 2.53
CA LYS A 28 -12.18 -13.01 1.76
C LYS A 28 -13.17 -11.98 2.30
N LEU A 29 -13.28 -11.84 3.62
CA LEU A 29 -14.14 -10.85 4.25
C LEU A 29 -13.69 -9.44 3.91
N ALA A 30 -12.38 -9.17 3.94
CA ALA A 30 -11.81 -7.90 3.52
C ALA A 30 -12.10 -7.60 2.05
N ALA A 31 -11.91 -8.58 1.16
CA ALA A 31 -12.23 -8.45 -0.27
C ALA A 31 -13.72 -8.23 -0.52
N GLY A 32 -14.58 -8.96 0.18
CA GLY A 32 -16.03 -8.80 0.11
C GLY A 32 -16.48 -7.42 0.60
N PHE A 33 -15.85 -6.93 1.68
CA PHE A 33 -16.09 -5.58 2.18
C PHE A 33 -15.65 -4.51 1.18
N LEU A 34 -14.47 -4.65 0.57
CA LEU A 34 -13.99 -3.76 -0.49
C LEU A 34 -14.97 -3.71 -1.67
N LEU A 35 -15.39 -4.86 -2.18
CA LEU A 35 -16.36 -4.96 -3.27
C LEU A 35 -17.69 -4.32 -2.91
N MET A 36 -18.19 -4.57 -1.70
CA MET A 36 -19.43 -3.97 -1.22
C MET A 36 -19.31 -2.45 -1.11
N ALA A 37 -18.21 -1.93 -0.55
CA ALA A 37 -17.94 -0.51 -0.46
C ALA A 37 -17.87 0.14 -1.85
N THR A 38 -17.20 -0.49 -2.82
CA THR A 38 -17.13 -0.04 -4.21
C THR A 38 -18.51 -0.01 -4.86
N MET A 39 -19.34 -1.03 -4.66
CA MET A 39 -20.71 -1.07 -5.17
C MET A 39 -21.58 0.04 -4.57
N VAL A 40 -21.49 0.27 -3.25
CA VAL A 40 -22.20 1.36 -2.59
C VAL A 40 -21.74 2.72 -3.12
N ALA A 41 -20.43 2.91 -3.31
CA ALA A 41 -19.86 4.12 -3.87
C ALA A 41 -20.35 4.36 -5.31
N LEU A 42 -20.37 3.33 -6.16
CA LEU A 42 -20.89 3.41 -7.52
C LEU A 42 -22.38 3.77 -7.54
N VAL A 43 -23.20 3.12 -6.71
CA VAL A 43 -24.62 3.46 -6.61
C VAL A 43 -24.80 4.91 -6.15
N ARG A 44 -24.07 5.36 -5.12
CA ARG A 44 -24.17 6.75 -4.63
C ARG A 44 -23.65 7.78 -5.63
N ALA A 45 -22.62 7.46 -6.40
CA ALA A 45 -22.11 8.33 -7.46
C ALA A 45 -23.11 8.50 -8.62
N ASN A 46 -23.95 7.49 -8.87
CA ASN A 46 -24.98 7.54 -9.92
C ASN A 46 -26.36 8.02 -9.42
N VAL A 47 -26.58 8.08 -8.10
CA VAL A 47 -27.86 8.44 -7.49
C VAL A 47 -27.74 9.77 -6.75
N GLY A 48 -28.11 10.83 -7.47
CA GLY A 48 -28.24 12.20 -6.95
C GLY A 48 -26.98 13.05 -7.13
N ASP A 49 -27.17 14.36 -7.27
CA ASP A 49 -26.07 15.30 -7.58
C ASP A 49 -25.22 15.67 -6.36
N SER A 50 -25.59 15.22 -5.15
CA SER A 50 -24.93 15.63 -3.91
C SER A 50 -23.62 14.89 -3.61
N TYR A 51 -23.32 13.80 -4.30
CA TYR A 51 -22.13 12.98 -4.03
C TYR A 51 -20.83 13.76 -4.33
N GLU A 52 -20.78 14.45 -5.46
CA GLU A 52 -19.64 15.28 -5.82
C GLU A 52 -19.49 16.48 -4.88
N THR A 53 -20.60 17.15 -4.54
CA THR A 53 -20.56 18.28 -3.59
C THR A 53 -20.05 17.86 -2.20
N PHE A 54 -20.42 16.66 -1.74
CA PHE A 54 -19.93 16.11 -0.48
C PHE A 54 -18.40 15.93 -0.50
N TRP A 55 -17.86 15.32 -1.55
CA TRP A 55 -16.42 15.05 -1.66
C TRP A 55 -15.58 16.31 -1.91
N HIS A 56 -16.16 17.31 -2.58
CA HIS A 56 -15.57 18.64 -2.79
C HIS A 56 -15.86 19.64 -1.66
N THR A 57 -16.36 19.17 -0.50
CA THR A 57 -16.54 20.06 0.66
C THR A 57 -15.15 20.52 1.15
N PRO A 58 -14.88 21.83 1.21
CA PRO A 58 -13.58 22.33 1.62
C PRO A 58 -13.38 22.13 3.12
N LEU A 59 -12.27 21.50 3.49
CA LEU A 59 -11.85 21.31 4.87
C LEU A 59 -10.50 22.01 5.07
N THR A 60 -10.54 23.13 5.79
CA THR A 60 -9.36 23.95 6.05
C THR A 60 -8.91 23.79 7.49
N ILE A 61 -7.67 23.34 7.69
CA ILE A 61 -7.00 23.38 9.00
C ILE A 61 -6.05 24.57 8.99
N ARG A 62 -6.30 25.56 9.87
CA ARG A 62 -5.50 26.80 9.94
C ARG A 62 -5.04 27.08 11.36
N ILE A 63 -3.75 27.40 11.51
CA ILE A 63 -3.12 27.85 12.75
C ILE A 63 -2.40 29.17 12.44
N GLY A 64 -2.97 30.29 12.90
CA GLY A 64 -2.48 31.63 12.55
C GLY A 64 -2.61 31.91 11.04
N ASP A 65 -1.55 32.42 10.43
CA ASP A 65 -1.52 32.71 8.98
C ASP A 65 -1.20 31.48 8.11
N TYR A 66 -0.87 30.35 8.74
CA TYR A 66 -0.57 29.11 8.04
C TYR A 66 -1.78 28.18 8.06
N GLY A 67 -2.28 27.82 6.89
CA GLY A 67 -3.34 26.83 6.74
C GLY A 67 -3.09 25.86 5.58
N ILE A 68 -3.78 24.73 5.63
CA ILE A 68 -3.92 23.79 4.52
C ILE A 68 -5.41 23.71 4.24
N SER A 69 -5.80 24.06 3.01
CA SER A 69 -7.17 23.95 2.53
C SER A 69 -7.20 22.88 1.47
N LEU A 70 -7.89 21.78 1.76
CA LEU A 70 -8.04 20.63 0.89
C LEU A 70 -9.50 20.22 0.88
N ASP A 71 -9.95 19.67 -0.24
CA ASP A 71 -11.27 19.05 -0.31
C ASP A 71 -11.31 17.79 0.58
N LEU A 72 -12.50 17.44 1.06
CA LEU A 72 -12.71 16.25 1.88
C LEU A 72 -12.12 14.99 1.24
N LYS A 73 -12.26 14.84 -0.08
CA LYS A 73 -11.69 13.74 -0.86
C LYS A 73 -10.17 13.64 -0.70
N HIS A 74 -9.46 14.77 -0.79
CA HIS A 74 -8.01 14.79 -0.67
C HIS A 74 -7.56 14.45 0.74
N TRP A 75 -8.21 15.00 1.77
CA TRP A 75 -7.92 14.64 3.17
C TRP A 75 -8.07 13.15 3.44
N VAL A 76 -9.19 12.57 3.00
CA VAL A 76 -9.45 11.14 3.20
C VAL A 76 -8.45 10.30 2.42
N ASN A 77 -8.15 10.66 1.17
CA ASN A 77 -7.18 9.95 0.35
C ASN A 77 -5.79 9.97 0.99
N ASP A 78 -5.27 11.14 1.36
CA ASP A 78 -3.95 11.28 1.95
C ASP A 78 -3.84 10.52 3.28
N ALA A 79 -4.86 10.61 4.15
CA ALA A 79 -4.87 9.90 5.42
C ALA A 79 -4.93 8.37 5.23
N ALA A 80 -5.82 7.89 4.35
CA ALA A 80 -5.97 6.47 4.06
C ALA A 80 -4.70 5.90 3.41
N MET A 81 -4.13 6.60 2.43
CA MET A 81 -2.90 6.21 1.74
C MET A 81 -1.69 6.24 2.68
N THR A 82 -1.61 7.23 3.58
CA THR A 82 -0.55 7.28 4.60
C THR A 82 -0.61 6.05 5.52
N LEU A 83 -1.79 5.65 5.97
CA LEU A 83 -1.97 4.44 6.79
C LEU A 83 -1.68 3.16 5.99
N PHE A 84 -2.16 3.08 4.74
CA PHE A 84 -1.91 1.95 3.85
C PHE A 84 -0.41 1.74 3.63
N PHE A 85 0.30 2.78 3.19
CA PHE A 85 1.75 2.70 2.96
C PHE A 85 2.55 2.52 4.24
N PHE A 86 2.04 2.96 5.39
CA PHE A 86 2.65 2.63 6.67
C PHE A 86 2.62 1.12 6.94
N VAL A 87 1.47 0.47 6.76
CA VAL A 87 1.33 -0.98 6.92
C VAL A 87 2.17 -1.72 5.87
N VAL A 88 2.11 -1.32 4.61
CA VAL A 88 2.95 -1.88 3.53
C VAL A 88 4.43 -1.73 3.88
N GLY A 89 4.86 -0.56 4.36
CA GLY A 89 6.25 -0.32 4.77
C GLY A 89 6.72 -1.22 5.92
N LEU A 90 5.83 -1.54 6.87
CA LEU A 90 6.11 -2.53 7.93
C LEU A 90 6.25 -3.94 7.36
N GLU A 91 5.39 -4.32 6.41
CA GLU A 91 5.46 -5.62 5.74
C GLU A 91 6.74 -5.76 4.91
N VAL A 92 7.13 -4.72 4.17
CA VAL A 92 8.39 -4.66 3.43
C VAL A 92 9.57 -4.86 4.38
N LYS A 93 9.58 -4.13 5.50
CA LYS A 93 10.64 -4.24 6.51
C LYS A 93 10.70 -5.66 7.08
N ARG A 94 9.55 -6.29 7.34
CA ARG A 94 9.46 -7.68 7.81
C ARG A 94 10.03 -8.65 6.77
N GLU A 95 9.64 -8.51 5.50
CA GLU A 95 10.11 -9.34 4.40
C GLU A 95 11.62 -9.21 4.15
N LEU A 96 12.17 -8.00 4.28
CA LEU A 96 13.61 -7.75 4.18
C LEU A 96 14.41 -8.37 5.33
N THR A 97 13.82 -8.42 6.53
CA THR A 97 14.54 -8.85 7.74
C THR A 97 14.47 -10.37 7.96
N ILE A 98 13.31 -10.98 7.70
CA ILE A 98 13.04 -12.39 8.05
C ILE A 98 12.35 -13.16 6.90
N GLY A 99 12.02 -12.48 5.80
CA GLY A 99 11.21 -13.05 4.72
C GLY A 99 12.01 -13.52 3.50
N GLU A 100 11.30 -13.69 2.40
CA GLU A 100 11.88 -14.21 1.15
C GLU A 100 12.79 -13.18 0.46
N LEU A 101 12.69 -11.90 0.84
CA LEU A 101 13.56 -10.83 0.33
C LEU A 101 14.94 -10.76 0.99
N THR A 102 15.18 -11.50 2.07
CA THR A 102 16.50 -11.55 2.73
C THR A 102 17.55 -12.24 1.85
N ASP A 103 17.14 -13.22 1.03
CA ASP A 103 18.00 -13.91 0.08
C ASP A 103 17.95 -13.23 -1.28
N ARG A 104 19.07 -12.63 -1.71
CA ARG A 104 19.19 -11.90 -2.99
C ARG A 104 18.79 -12.74 -4.20
N THR A 105 19.05 -14.04 -4.17
CA THR A 105 18.72 -14.92 -5.31
C THR A 105 17.21 -15.16 -5.39
N ARG A 106 16.53 -15.23 -4.25
CA ARG A 106 15.07 -15.40 -4.19
C ARG A 106 14.34 -14.09 -4.46
N ALA A 107 14.88 -12.97 -3.97
CA ALA A 107 14.35 -11.62 -4.19
C ALA A 107 14.39 -11.19 -5.67
N ALA A 108 15.32 -11.72 -6.46
CA ALA A 108 15.48 -11.35 -7.86
C ALA A 108 14.24 -11.67 -8.71
N VAL A 109 13.56 -12.80 -8.44
CA VAL A 109 12.40 -13.22 -9.26
C VAL A 109 11.20 -12.28 -9.06
N PRO A 110 10.72 -12.02 -7.82
CA PRO A 110 9.66 -11.03 -7.59
C PRO A 110 10.02 -9.63 -8.09
N LEU A 111 11.28 -9.20 -7.91
CA LEU A 111 11.70 -7.86 -8.30
C LEU A 111 11.68 -7.67 -9.82
N VAL A 112 12.22 -8.62 -10.58
CA VAL A 112 12.18 -8.56 -12.05
C VAL A 112 10.75 -8.66 -12.55
N ALA A 113 9.92 -9.51 -11.93
CA ALA A 113 8.51 -9.61 -12.27
C ALA A 113 7.75 -8.29 -12.00
N ALA A 114 8.02 -7.61 -10.88
CA ALA A 114 7.44 -6.29 -10.59
C ALA A 114 7.90 -5.25 -11.62
N ILE A 115 9.21 -5.15 -11.88
CA ILE A 115 9.74 -4.18 -12.86
C ILE A 115 9.15 -4.42 -14.25
N ALA A 116 9.04 -5.68 -14.69
CA ALA A 116 8.40 -6.01 -15.95
C ALA A 116 6.89 -5.70 -15.92
N GLY A 117 6.23 -5.96 -14.80
CA GLY A 117 4.82 -5.65 -14.54
C GLY A 117 4.51 -4.16 -14.59
N LEU A 118 5.45 -3.30 -14.19
CA LEU A 118 5.31 -1.84 -14.27
C LEU A 118 5.70 -1.31 -15.66
N ALA A 119 6.81 -1.81 -16.24
CA ALA A 119 7.38 -1.28 -17.47
C ALA A 119 6.55 -1.67 -18.72
N LEU A 120 6.03 -2.90 -18.77
CA LEU A 120 5.31 -3.40 -19.94
C LEU A 120 4.00 -2.64 -20.20
N PRO A 121 3.11 -2.43 -19.20
CA PRO A 121 1.88 -1.67 -19.40
C PRO A 121 2.17 -0.19 -19.71
N ALA A 122 3.18 0.41 -19.07
CA ALA A 122 3.60 1.78 -19.37
C ALA A 122 4.06 1.93 -20.83
N ALA A 123 4.93 1.03 -21.29
CA ALA A 123 5.44 1.05 -22.66
C ALA A 123 4.33 0.83 -23.68
N LEU A 124 3.41 -0.11 -23.41
CA LEU A 124 2.26 -0.37 -24.27
C LEU A 124 1.34 0.86 -24.34
N PHE A 125 1.07 1.51 -23.20
CA PHE A 125 0.25 2.72 -23.15
C PHE A 125 0.87 3.87 -23.96
N LEU A 126 2.17 4.12 -23.81
CA LEU A 126 2.89 5.16 -24.55
C LEU A 126 2.98 4.86 -26.05
N LEU A 127 3.07 3.58 -26.43
CA LEU A 127 3.06 3.17 -27.84
C LEU A 127 1.69 3.43 -28.49
N LEU A 128 0.60 3.20 -27.74
CA LEU A 128 -0.76 3.42 -28.21
C LEU A 128 -1.18 4.90 -28.16
N ASN A 129 -0.65 5.67 -27.20
CA ASN A 129 -0.91 7.09 -27.03
C ASN A 129 0.40 7.90 -27.04
N PRO A 130 1.07 8.00 -28.20
CA PRO A 130 2.39 8.64 -28.29
C PRO A 130 2.34 10.18 -28.20
N SER A 131 1.16 10.79 -28.32
CA SER A 131 1.00 12.25 -28.30
C SER A 131 -0.33 12.69 -27.67
N GLY A 132 -0.36 13.94 -27.20
CA GLY A 132 -1.51 14.55 -26.54
C GLY A 132 -1.38 14.57 -25.02
N GLU A 133 -2.34 15.25 -24.35
CA GLU A 133 -2.39 15.37 -22.89
C GLU A 133 -2.45 14.01 -22.19
N ALA A 134 -3.05 13.01 -22.86
CA ALA A 134 -3.16 11.64 -22.34
C ALA A 134 -1.81 10.90 -22.24
N ALA A 135 -0.77 11.32 -22.97
CA ALA A 135 0.54 10.68 -22.89
C ALA A 135 1.16 10.82 -21.48
N GLY A 136 0.79 11.88 -20.75
CA GLY A 136 1.16 12.09 -19.36
C GLY A 136 0.40 11.22 -18.36
N ALA A 137 -0.53 10.35 -18.78
CA ALA A 137 -1.33 9.50 -17.89
C ALA A 137 -0.80 8.06 -17.76
N TRP A 138 0.39 7.77 -18.28
CA TRP A 138 0.97 6.42 -18.28
C TRP A 138 1.14 5.84 -16.86
N GLY A 139 1.39 6.68 -15.85
CA GLY A 139 1.48 6.26 -14.45
C GLY A 139 0.18 5.67 -13.89
N VAL A 140 -0.98 6.03 -14.45
CA VAL A 140 -2.29 5.48 -14.05
C VAL A 140 -2.40 3.99 -14.40
N VAL A 141 -1.79 3.57 -15.50
CA VAL A 141 -1.86 2.18 -15.99
C VAL A 141 -0.90 1.25 -15.25
N VAL A 142 0.09 1.82 -14.57
CA VAL A 142 1.15 1.10 -13.87
C VAL A 142 0.71 0.65 -12.47
N SER A 143 -0.29 1.30 -11.87
CA SER A 143 -0.73 0.98 -10.51
C SER A 143 -1.58 -0.30 -10.47
N THR A 144 -1.12 -1.31 -9.73
CA THR A 144 -1.91 -2.50 -9.40
C THR A 144 -2.59 -2.35 -8.04
N ASP A 145 -3.85 -2.77 -7.89
CA ASP A 145 -4.51 -2.82 -6.58
C ASP A 145 -4.21 -4.14 -5.85
N THR A 146 -3.27 -4.10 -4.92
CA THR A 146 -2.86 -5.25 -4.08
C THR A 146 -4.04 -5.87 -3.32
N ALA A 147 -4.97 -5.07 -2.80
CA ALA A 147 -6.11 -5.58 -2.02
C ALA A 147 -7.04 -6.41 -2.90
N PHE A 148 -7.26 -5.98 -4.15
CA PHE A 148 -8.05 -6.72 -5.11
C PHE A 148 -7.35 -8.02 -5.54
N VAL A 149 -6.04 -8.00 -5.80
CA VAL A 149 -5.26 -9.20 -6.18
C VAL A 149 -5.31 -10.25 -5.06
N LEU A 150 -5.08 -9.85 -3.82
CA LEU A 150 -5.15 -10.75 -2.66
C LEU A 150 -6.57 -11.28 -2.44
N GLY A 151 -7.58 -10.42 -2.58
CA GLY A 151 -8.98 -10.82 -2.49
C GLY A 151 -9.39 -11.86 -3.54
N ALA A 152 -8.98 -11.65 -4.79
CA ALA A 152 -9.21 -12.60 -5.88
C ALA A 152 -8.52 -13.95 -5.61
N LEU A 153 -7.29 -13.93 -5.10
CA LEU A 153 -6.58 -15.16 -4.69
C LEU A 153 -7.28 -15.89 -3.56
N ALA A 154 -7.83 -15.15 -2.59
CA ALA A 154 -8.56 -15.73 -1.46
C ALA A 154 -9.86 -16.43 -1.91
N LEU A 155 -10.54 -15.90 -2.93
CA LEU A 155 -11.71 -16.52 -3.56
C LEU A 155 -11.37 -17.80 -4.33
N VAL A 156 -10.21 -17.84 -5.01
CA VAL A 156 -9.69 -19.04 -5.71
C VAL A 156 -9.09 -20.07 -4.72
N GLY A 157 -9.06 -19.71 -3.43
CA GLY A 157 -8.49 -20.37 -2.25
C GLY A 157 -8.17 -21.88 -2.28
N PRO A 158 -9.10 -22.81 -2.59
CA PRO A 158 -8.79 -24.24 -2.49
C PRO A 158 -7.75 -24.75 -3.50
N ARG A 159 -7.38 -23.96 -4.52
CA ARG A 159 -6.44 -24.40 -5.58
C ARG A 159 -5.04 -23.78 -5.51
N CYS A 160 -4.81 -22.75 -4.69
CA CYS A 160 -3.52 -22.05 -4.66
C CYS A 160 -2.58 -22.58 -3.57
N PRO A 161 -1.36 -23.01 -3.92
CA PRO A 161 -0.34 -23.38 -2.94
C PRO A 161 0.06 -22.20 -2.05
N ALA A 162 0.32 -22.45 -0.76
CA ALA A 162 0.74 -21.40 0.19
C ALA A 162 1.95 -20.59 -0.27
N ARG A 163 2.90 -21.23 -0.97
CA ARG A 163 4.09 -20.57 -1.54
C ARG A 163 3.72 -19.53 -2.62
N LEU A 164 2.67 -19.78 -3.40
CA LEU A 164 2.22 -18.84 -4.43
C LEU A 164 1.62 -17.58 -3.79
N ARG A 165 0.90 -17.73 -2.67
CA ARG A 165 0.34 -16.59 -1.93
C ARG A 165 1.43 -15.67 -1.39
N VAL A 166 2.44 -16.24 -0.75
CA VAL A 166 3.61 -15.48 -0.27
C VAL A 166 4.32 -14.79 -1.43
N PHE A 167 4.55 -15.52 -2.54
CA PHE A 167 5.15 -14.94 -3.74
C PHE A 167 4.35 -13.75 -4.29
N ILE A 168 3.03 -13.86 -4.39
CA ILE A 168 2.19 -12.77 -4.91
C ILE A 168 2.13 -11.60 -3.93
N LEU A 169 2.11 -11.85 -2.62
CA LEU A 169 2.22 -10.79 -1.62
C LEU A 169 3.53 -10.01 -1.78
N THR A 170 4.66 -10.71 -1.91
CA THR A 170 5.97 -10.07 -2.14
C THR A 170 6.01 -9.30 -3.46
N LEU A 171 5.44 -9.87 -4.54
CA LEU A 171 5.35 -9.21 -5.84
C LEU A 171 4.53 -7.92 -5.76
N ALA A 172 3.36 -7.97 -5.14
CA ALA A 172 2.44 -6.83 -5.03
C ALA A 172 3.05 -5.69 -4.21
N VAL A 173 3.74 -6.03 -3.12
CA VAL A 173 4.48 -5.05 -2.30
C VAL A 173 5.61 -4.39 -3.09
N ALA A 174 6.35 -5.16 -3.90
CA ALA A 174 7.41 -4.60 -4.75
C ALA A 174 6.84 -3.71 -5.87
N ASP A 175 5.70 -4.10 -6.44
CA ASP A 175 4.94 -3.34 -7.44
C ASP A 175 4.47 -1.99 -6.86
N ASP A 176 3.83 -1.99 -5.69
CA ASP A 176 3.34 -0.78 -5.00
C ASP A 176 4.45 0.23 -4.71
N ILE A 177 5.61 -0.24 -4.23
CA ILE A 177 6.77 0.63 -4.01
C ILE A 177 7.29 1.19 -5.33
N GLY A 178 7.39 0.34 -6.36
CA GLY A 178 7.85 0.74 -7.68
C GLY A 178 6.94 1.79 -8.31
N ALA A 179 5.63 1.56 -8.29
CA ALA A 179 4.62 2.49 -8.76
C ALA A 179 4.66 3.82 -8.00
N LEU A 180 4.73 3.80 -6.66
CA LEU A 180 4.84 5.01 -5.86
C LEU A 180 6.13 5.78 -6.15
N ALA A 181 7.26 5.09 -6.30
CA ALA A 181 8.54 5.72 -6.66
C ALA A 181 8.46 6.37 -8.05
N ILE A 182 7.88 5.68 -9.03
CA ILE A 182 7.67 6.21 -10.37
C ILE A 182 6.82 7.49 -10.31
N ILE A 183 5.68 7.45 -9.62
CA ILE A 183 4.80 8.63 -9.47
C ILE A 183 5.57 9.78 -8.80
N ALA A 184 6.28 9.51 -7.71
CA ALA A 184 7.05 10.53 -6.99
C ALA A 184 8.14 11.18 -7.85
N PHE A 185 8.84 10.44 -8.71
CA PHE A 185 9.93 11.01 -9.53
C PHE A 185 9.47 11.61 -10.85
N PHE A 186 8.42 11.07 -11.48
CA PHE A 186 8.00 11.48 -12.82
C PHE A 186 6.82 12.45 -12.83
N TYR A 187 6.01 12.52 -11.77
CA TYR A 187 4.86 13.43 -11.67
C TYR A 187 5.10 14.63 -10.73
N THR A 188 6.36 14.87 -10.35
CA THR A 188 6.71 16.05 -9.56
C THR A 188 7.15 17.18 -10.50
N ASP A 189 6.32 18.22 -10.62
CA ASP A 189 6.58 19.37 -11.50
C ASP A 189 7.45 20.44 -10.83
N GLU A 190 7.13 20.84 -9.59
CA GLU A 190 7.85 21.88 -8.85
C GLU A 190 8.35 21.36 -7.51
N LEU A 191 9.67 21.42 -7.26
CA LEU A 191 10.25 21.05 -5.97
C LEU A 191 10.67 22.28 -5.17
N ARG A 192 9.96 22.54 -4.08
CA ARG A 192 10.34 23.54 -3.08
C ARG A 192 11.36 22.94 -2.12
N LEU A 193 12.64 23.08 -2.49
CA LEU A 193 13.81 22.59 -1.74
C LEU A 193 13.77 22.91 -0.24
N GLY A 194 13.24 24.07 0.17
CA GLY A 194 13.14 24.43 1.59
C GLY A 194 12.26 23.48 2.40
N TYR A 195 11.09 23.11 1.85
CA TYR A 195 10.19 22.17 2.50
C TYR A 195 10.69 20.72 2.38
N LEU A 196 11.39 20.38 1.30
CA LEU A 196 12.05 19.08 1.14
C LEU A 196 13.13 18.87 2.20
N LEU A 197 13.97 19.88 2.46
CA LEU A 197 14.98 19.84 3.52
C LEU A 197 14.35 19.70 4.90
N LEU A 198 13.23 20.41 5.15
CA LEU A 198 12.48 20.29 6.40
C LEU A 198 11.95 18.86 6.60
N GLY A 199 11.41 18.24 5.53
CA GLY A 199 11.01 16.83 5.53
C GLY A 199 12.20 15.90 5.84
N GLY A 200 13.35 16.14 5.20
CA GLY A 200 14.59 15.39 5.47
C GLY A 200 15.06 15.50 6.93
N VAL A 201 14.99 16.69 7.54
CA VAL A 201 15.28 16.87 8.97
C VAL A 201 14.30 16.08 9.84
N GLY A 202 13.01 16.07 9.50
CA GLY A 202 12.00 15.26 10.18
C GLY A 202 12.34 13.76 10.16
N LEU A 203 12.76 13.23 9.00
CA LEU A 203 13.22 11.84 8.89
C LEU A 203 14.48 11.57 9.73
N LEU A 204 15.45 12.48 9.74
CA LEU A 204 16.64 12.35 10.59
C LEU A 204 16.28 12.33 12.08
N LEU A 205 15.30 13.12 12.51
CA LEU A 205 14.81 13.09 13.89
C LEU A 205 14.16 11.76 14.24
N ILE A 206 13.37 11.18 13.34
CA ILE A 206 12.79 9.83 13.52
C ILE A 206 13.92 8.78 13.67
N LEU A 207 14.94 8.84 12.82
CA LEU A 207 16.10 7.95 12.90
C LEU A 207 16.86 8.14 14.22
N GLN A 208 16.99 9.37 14.69
CA GLN A 208 17.62 9.67 15.96
C GLN A 208 16.83 9.12 17.14
N PHE A 209 15.50 9.25 17.14
CA PHE A 209 14.64 8.62 18.16
C PHE A 209 14.78 7.10 18.17
N LEU A 210 14.90 6.48 16.99
CA LEU A 210 15.12 5.04 16.88
C LEU A 210 16.47 4.63 17.48
N ARG A 211 17.54 5.41 17.25
CA ARG A 211 18.87 5.15 17.86
C ARG A 211 18.90 5.36 19.36
N LEU A 212 18.09 6.28 19.87
CA LEU A 212 17.97 6.58 21.30
C LEU A 212 16.97 5.68 22.01
N GLU A 213 16.43 4.66 21.32
CA GLU A 213 15.44 3.71 21.85
C GLU A 213 14.27 4.41 22.56
N VAL A 214 13.76 5.49 21.97
CA VAL A 214 12.61 6.21 22.54
C VAL A 214 11.36 5.34 22.39
N TRP A 215 10.77 4.88 23.49
CA TRP A 215 9.58 4.00 23.44
C TRP A 215 8.24 4.74 23.32
N ARG A 216 8.24 6.07 23.22
CA ARG A 216 7.02 6.90 23.21
C ARG A 216 6.47 7.05 21.78
N GLY A 217 5.46 6.26 21.42
CA GLY A 217 4.81 6.32 20.10
C GLY A 217 4.30 7.72 19.71
N ILE A 218 3.84 8.53 20.68
CA ILE A 218 3.38 9.90 20.43
C ILE A 218 4.50 10.80 19.86
N ALA A 219 5.75 10.59 20.30
CA ALA A 219 6.87 11.39 19.79
C ALA A 219 7.12 11.13 18.30
N TYR A 220 7.05 9.87 17.87
CA TYR A 220 7.11 9.51 16.45
C TYR A 220 5.95 10.09 15.67
N PHE A 221 4.73 10.03 16.21
CA PHE A 221 3.55 10.55 15.54
C PHE A 221 3.65 12.06 15.27
N ILE A 222 4.08 12.84 16.27
CA ILE A 222 4.23 14.30 16.11
C ILE A 222 5.27 14.63 15.03
N VAL A 223 6.43 13.97 15.05
CA VAL A 223 7.47 14.22 14.04
C VAL A 223 7.05 13.72 12.66
N ALA A 224 6.36 12.58 12.58
CA ALA A 224 5.83 12.06 11.32
C ALA A 224 4.77 13.00 10.73
N ALA A 225 3.85 13.53 11.54
CA ALA A 225 2.86 14.51 11.10
C ALA A 225 3.52 15.80 10.59
N GLY A 226 4.54 16.31 11.29
CA GLY A 226 5.32 17.47 10.82
C GLY A 226 6.07 17.19 9.51
N THR A 227 6.64 15.99 9.38
CA THR A 227 7.33 15.52 8.17
C THR A 227 6.36 15.42 6.99
N TRP A 228 5.16 14.89 7.23
CA TRP A 228 4.10 14.81 6.22
C TRP A 228 3.68 16.18 5.73
N VAL A 229 3.47 17.16 6.62
CA VAL A 229 3.15 18.55 6.23
C VAL A 229 4.30 19.17 5.42
N ALA A 230 5.55 18.89 5.78
CA ALA A 230 6.71 19.40 5.05
C ALA A 230 6.75 18.83 3.62
N PHE A 231 6.57 17.52 3.46
CA PHE A 231 6.49 16.91 2.13
C PHE A 231 5.29 17.41 1.34
N TYR A 232 4.11 17.49 1.96
CA TYR A 232 2.91 18.03 1.32
C TYR A 232 3.10 19.43 0.74
N ARG A 233 3.90 20.29 1.41
CA ARG A 233 4.22 21.64 0.92
C ARG A 233 5.42 21.71 -0.02
N SER A 234 6.12 20.60 -0.21
CA SER A 234 7.34 20.54 -1.03
C SER A 234 7.07 20.40 -2.52
N TRP A 235 5.87 19.96 -2.88
CA TRP A 235 5.32 19.84 -4.23
C TRP A 235 4.09 20.73 -4.40
#